data_AF-A0A9D6K5Q5-F1
#
_entry.id   AF-A0A9D6K5Q5-F1
#
_cell.length_a   1.000
_cell.length_b   1.000
_cell.length_c   1.000
_cell.angle_alpha   90.00
_cell.angle_beta   90.00
_cell.angle_gamma   90.00
#
_symmetry.space_group_name_H-M   'P 1'
#
loop_
_entity.id
_entity.type
_entity.pdbx_description
1 polymer ?
#
loop_
_entity_poly.entity_id
_entity_poly.type
_entity_poly.pdbx_seq_one_letter_code
_entity_poly.pdbx_strand_id
1 'polypeptide(L)' 'MAEERLQKIISSAGIASRRHAEQMILTGRVTVNGKVATKLGTKADPEKDHIKVD' A
#
# COMPACT_ATOMS: atom_id res chain seq x y z
N MET A 1 13.94 -1.98 -8.19
CA MET A 1 13.30 -3.28 -8.55
C MET A 1 13.31 -4.26 -7.36
N ALA A 2 12.49 -3.95 -6.36
CA ALA A 2 12.21 -4.88 -5.27
C ALA A 2 10.78 -4.60 -4.83
N GLU A 3 9.91 -5.60 -5.00
CA GLU A 3 8.55 -5.52 -4.49
C GLU A 3 8.58 -5.48 -2.97
N GLU A 4 8.09 -4.38 -2.39
CA GLU A 4 7.91 -4.23 -0.96
C GLU A 4 6.45 -4.39 -0.55
N ARG A 5 6.25 -4.79 0.70
CA ARG A 5 4.91 -4.89 1.27
C ARG A 5 4.23 -3.52 1.28
N LEU A 6 2.99 -3.47 0.82
CA LEU A 6 2.23 -2.24 0.70
C LEU A 6 2.20 -1.44 2.01
N GLN A 7 1.99 -2.12 3.15
CA GLN A 7 1.98 -1.45 4.45
C GLN A 7 3.34 -0.87 4.85
N LYS A 8 4.44 -1.45 4.36
CA LYS A 8 5.78 -0.91 4.57
C LYS A 8 5.95 0.35 3.73
N ILE A 9 5.57 0.30 2.45
CA ILE A 9 5.65 1.43 1.51
C ILE A 9 4.85 2.63 2.01
N ILE A 10 3.59 2.41 2.38
CA ILE A 10 2.71 3.47 2.91
C ILE A 10 3.29 4.07 4.20
N SER A 11 3.87 3.22 5.06
CA SER A 11 4.51 3.70 6.28
C SER A 11 5.82 4.45 6.06
N SER A 12 6.63 4.03 5.09
CA SER A 12 7.86 4.74 4.72
C SER A 12 7.59 6.06 4.03
N ALA A 13 6.44 6.18 3.35
CA ALA A 13 5.96 7.43 2.79
C ALA A 13 5.41 8.41 3.85
N GLY A 14 5.34 8.00 5.13
CA GLY A 14 4.84 8.85 6.21
C GLY A 14 3.32 9.06 6.22
N ILE A 15 2.58 8.37 5.35
CA ILE A 15 1.11 8.50 5.23
C ILE A 15 0.41 7.91 6.46
N ALA A 16 0.92 6.79 6.98
CA ALA A 16 0.30 6.07 8.09
C ALA A 16 1.28 5.14 8.81
N SER A 17 0.95 4.71 10.03
CA SER A 17 1.71 3.62 10.66
C SER A 17 1.50 2.30 9.90
N ARG A 18 2.44 1.35 10.00
CA ARG A 18 2.32 0.02 9.34
C ARG A 18 0.97 -0.66 9.63
N ARG A 19 0.52 -0.62 10.89
CA ARG A 19 -0.77 -1.21 11.29
C ARG A 19 -1.96 -0.46 10.72
N HIS A 20 -1.90 0.87 10.67
CA HIS A 20 -2.99 1.66 10.09
C HIS A 20 -3.04 1.50 8.56
N ALA A 21 -1.90 1.37 7.91
CA ALA A 21 -1.82 1.01 6.49
C ALA A 21 -2.46 -0.37 6.20
N GLU A 22 -2.25 -1.38 7.05
CA GLU A 22 -2.92 -2.67 6.94
C GLU A 22 -4.45 -2.54 7.05
N GLN A 23 -4.95 -1.70 7.97
CA GLN A 23 -6.38 -1.42 8.06
C GLN A 23 -6.90 -0.72 6.80
N MET A 24 -6.19 0.29 6.29
CA MET A 24 -6.57 0.97 5.06
C MET A 24 -6.64 0.03 3.86
N ILE A 25 -5.69 -0.89 3.74
CA ILE A 25 -5.73 -1.97 2.75
C ILE A 25 -6.99 -2.81 2.94
N LEU A 26 -7.24 -3.35 4.13
CA LEU A 26 -8.43 -4.18 4.39
C LEU A 26 -9.75 -3.48 4.09
N THR A 27 -9.83 -2.18 4.38
CA THR A 27 -11.01 -1.34 4.09
C THR A 27 -11.12 -0.90 2.62
N GLY A 28 -10.16 -1.27 1.77
CA GLY A 28 -10.15 -0.91 0.35
C GLY A 28 -9.83 0.55 0.06
N ARG A 29 -9.18 1.26 1.00
CA ARG A 29 -8.77 2.67 0.85
C ARG A 29 -7.42 2.85 0.13
N VAL A 30 -6.79 1.75 -0.28
CA VAL A 30 -5.54 1.78 -1.03
C VAL A 30 -5.74 1.21 -2.41
N THR A 31 -5.22 1.91 -3.41
CA THR A 31 -5.20 1.47 -4.81
C THR A 31 -3.78 1.43 -5.34
N VAL A 32 -3.49 0.41 -6.14
CA VAL A 32 -2.20 0.20 -6.80
C VAL A 32 -2.46 0.10 -8.29
N ASN A 33 -1.93 1.02 -9.09
CA ASN A 33 -2.16 1.10 -10.54
C ASN A 33 -3.66 1.08 -10.89
N GLY A 34 -4.48 1.75 -10.09
CA GLY A 34 -5.94 1.81 -10.26
C GLY A 34 -6.71 0.57 -9.78
N LYS A 35 -6.05 -0.45 -9.23
CA LYS A 35 -6.69 -1.63 -8.63
C LYS A 35 -6.75 -1.50 -7.11
N VAL A 36 -7.92 -1.68 -6.53
CA VAL A 36 -8.09 -1.64 -5.07
C VAL A 36 -7.36 -2.82 -4.43
N ALA A 37 -6.44 -2.53 -3.51
CA ALA A 37 -5.73 -3.54 -2.74
C ALA A 37 -6.49 -3.79 -1.43
N THR A 38 -7.16 -4.94 -1.34
CA THR A 38 -7.89 -5.36 -0.12
C THR A 38 -7.21 -6.49 0.66
N LYS A 39 -6.11 -7.03 0.12
CA LYS A 39 -5.44 -8.21 0.69
C LYS A 39 -4.17 -7.82 1.45
N LEU A 40 -4.05 -8.25 2.70
CA LEU A 40 -2.81 -8.09 3.46
C LEU A 40 -1.66 -8.89 2.83
N GLY A 41 -0.47 -8.31 2.86
CA GLY A 41 0.71 -8.90 2.22
C GLY A 41 0.81 -8.64 0.71
N THR A 42 -0.11 -7.84 0.15
CA THR A 42 0.07 -7.26 -1.18
C THR A 42 1.42 -6.57 -1.25
N LYS A 43 2.15 -6.80 -2.34
CA LYS A 43 3.40 -6.12 -2.62
C LYS A 43 3.23 -5.20 -3.82
N ALA A 44 4.01 -4.14 -3.84
CA ALA A 44 4.10 -3.23 -4.96
C ALA A 44 5.55 -2.75 -5.09
N ASP A 45 5.92 -2.27 -6.27
CA ASP A 45 7.18 -1.60 -6.50
C ASP A 45 6.95 -0.08 -6.36
N PRO A 46 7.44 0.58 -5.29
CA PRO A 46 7.21 2.02 -5.09
C PRO A 46 7.84 2.90 -6.19
N GLU A 47 8.79 2.37 -6.98
CA GLU A 47 9.42 3.11 -8.07
C GLU A 47 8.64 3.01 -9.39
N LYS A 48 7.79 1.99 -9.54
CA LYS A 48 7.05 1.70 -10.78
C LYS A 48 5.53 1.81 -10.63
N ASP A 49 5.02 1.38 -9.48
CA ASP A 49 3.59 1.30 -9.22
C ASP A 49 3.06 2.60 -8.62
N HIS A 50 1.94 3.05 -9.16
CA HIS A 50 1.23 4.20 -8.63
C HIS A 50 0.34 3.76 -7.46
N ILE A 51 0.79 4.04 -6.24
CA ILE A 51 0.05 3.76 -5.02
C ILE A 51 -0.70 5.03 -4.60
N LYS A 52 -2.03 4.94 -4.56
CA LYS A 52 -2.89 5.99 -4.03
C LYS A 52 -3.55 5.51 -2.75
N VAL A 53 -3.54 6.39 -1.75
CA VAL A 53 -4.21 6.20 -0.47
C VAL A 53 -5.23 7.33 -0.35
N ASP A 54 -6.46 6.97 -0.04
CA ASP A 54 -7.52 7.91 0.34
C ASP A 54 -7.48 8.22 1.84
#